data_AF-A0A255HCZ8-F1
#
_entry.id   AF-A0A255HCZ8-F1
#
_cell.length_a   1.000
_cell.length_b   1.000
_cell.length_c   1.000
_cell.angle_alpha   90.00
_cell.angle_beta   90.00
_cell.angle_gamma   90.00
#
_symmetry.space_group_name_H-M   'P 1'
#
loop_
_entity.id
_entity.type
_entity.pdbx_description
1 polymer ?
#
loop_
_entity_poly.entity_id
_entity_poly.type
_entity_poly.pdbx_seq_one_letter_code
_entity_poly.pdbx_strand_id
1 'polypeptide(L)'
;MTWPNPIPATNGHPPRSAVVSPKESRVSDNENTRNAVLKTDAAESVEQTDQADSGAQAEQAEQAEQAEQAEARDGDENVAENGERRSNKQAVLDEEGDIAADYLEELLDIADLDGDIDTFTEGGRAHVSIVTEGNVLVGKDGEVLDALQELCRLSVMTETGRRSRLMLDVAGHRDKRRRELTELAKEAIEEVRSSGEQVRMTPMNPFERKIVHDVVADAGLTSESDGEEPNRRVVVLPR
;
A
#
# COMPACT_ATOMS: atom_id res chain seq x y z
N MET A 1 46.73 25.40 -39.39
CA MET A 1 46.08 26.06 -38.23
C MET A 1 46.40 25.25 -36.96
N THR A 2 47.42 25.67 -36.23
CA THR A 2 47.86 25.06 -34.96
C THR A 2 47.20 25.78 -33.79
N TRP A 3 46.36 25.07 -33.05
CA TRP A 3 45.80 25.54 -31.78
C TRP A 3 46.75 25.22 -30.63
N PRO A 4 47.06 26.16 -29.71
CA PRO A 4 47.78 25.85 -28.49
C PRO A 4 46.82 25.41 -27.36
N ASN A 5 47.27 24.41 -26.61
CA ASN A 5 46.73 23.93 -25.33
C ASN A 5 47.66 24.47 -24.20
N PRO A 6 47.34 24.33 -22.90
CA PRO A 6 46.24 24.86 -22.09
C PRO A 6 46.77 25.80 -20.96
N ILE A 7 45.87 26.42 -20.18
CA ILE A 7 46.22 27.14 -18.93
C ILE A 7 45.81 26.28 -17.73
N PRO A 8 46.72 25.91 -16.80
CA PRO A 8 46.35 25.41 -15.48
C PRO A 8 46.41 26.55 -14.46
N ALA A 9 45.26 26.89 -13.85
CA ALA A 9 45.22 27.75 -12.68
C ALA A 9 44.83 26.91 -11.45
N THR A 10 45.64 27.08 -10.43
CA THR A 10 45.70 26.39 -9.16
C THR A 10 44.76 27.00 -8.11
N ASN A 11 44.58 26.21 -7.05
CA ASN A 11 44.28 26.60 -5.66
C ASN A 11 42.86 27.02 -5.29
N GLY A 12 42.37 26.40 -4.21
CA GLY A 12 41.46 27.08 -3.29
C GLY A 12 40.57 26.19 -2.44
N HIS A 13 41.14 25.27 -1.65
CA HIS A 13 40.43 24.76 -0.47
C HIS A 13 40.73 25.69 0.71
N PRO A 14 39.70 26.15 1.43
CA PRO A 14 39.81 26.12 2.88
C PRO A 14 38.63 25.35 3.51
N PRO A 15 38.89 24.47 4.49
CA PRO A 15 37.83 23.86 5.28
C PRO A 15 37.47 24.73 6.48
N ARG A 16 36.20 24.71 6.91
CA ARG A 16 35.77 24.79 8.33
C ARG A 16 34.25 24.92 8.43
N SER A 17 33.57 23.84 8.83
CA SER A 17 32.27 23.95 9.49
C SER A 17 32.42 23.45 10.92
N ALA A 18 32.09 24.32 11.86
CA ALA A 18 32.21 24.09 13.29
C ALA A 18 30.96 23.35 13.81
N VAL A 19 31.23 22.26 14.51
CA VAL A 19 30.49 21.66 15.62
C VAL A 19 29.60 22.66 16.36
N VAL A 20 28.31 22.35 16.55
CA VAL A 20 27.58 22.39 17.84
C VAL A 20 26.25 21.60 17.72
N SER A 21 26.06 20.65 18.62
CA SER A 21 24.79 20.11 19.15
C SER A 21 25.05 19.83 20.65
N PRO A 22 24.05 19.48 21.48
CA PRO A 22 22.72 20.08 21.69
C PRO A 22 22.51 20.38 23.19
N LYS A 23 21.36 20.92 23.61
CA LYS A 23 20.92 20.83 25.02
C LYS A 23 19.42 20.56 25.13
N GLU A 24 19.13 19.45 25.81
CA GLU A 24 17.83 18.99 26.32
C GLU A 24 17.20 19.99 27.30
N SER A 25 15.87 19.91 27.48
CA SER A 25 15.31 19.78 28.84
C SER A 25 13.88 19.21 28.84
N ARG A 26 13.74 18.17 29.68
CA ARG A 26 12.55 17.47 30.20
C ARG A 26 11.58 18.37 30.97
N VAL A 27 10.29 18.00 31.02
CA VAL A 27 9.36 18.04 32.18
C VAL A 27 8.15 17.11 31.83
N SER A 28 8.04 15.87 32.35
CA SER A 28 7.42 15.34 33.60
C SER A 28 5.88 15.14 33.59
N ASP A 29 5.51 13.89 33.89
CA ASP A 29 4.40 13.38 34.72
C ASP A 29 2.94 13.81 34.47
N ASN A 30 2.03 12.81 34.32
CA ASN A 30 0.98 12.61 35.33
C ASN A 30 0.29 11.22 35.21
N GLU A 31 0.16 10.55 36.36
CA GLU A 31 -0.63 9.35 36.59
C GLU A 31 -2.13 9.70 36.68
N ASN A 32 -3.03 8.79 36.28
CA ASN A 32 -4.38 8.79 36.85
C ASN A 32 -4.90 7.37 37.07
N THR A 33 -5.54 7.21 38.22
CA THR A 33 -5.78 5.95 38.92
C THR A 33 -7.28 5.75 39.12
N ARG A 34 -7.72 4.47 39.09
CA ARG A 34 -8.79 3.85 39.91
C ARG A 34 -10.25 4.34 39.84
N ASN A 35 -11.17 3.38 39.61
CA ASN A 35 -12.05 2.75 40.62
C ASN A 35 -12.97 1.72 39.93
N ALA A 36 -12.98 0.42 40.27
CA ALA A 36 -13.53 -0.25 41.46
C ALA A 36 -15.08 -0.29 41.47
N VAL A 37 -15.70 -1.40 41.02
CA VAL A 37 -16.24 -2.54 41.82
C VAL A 37 -17.60 -2.23 42.45
N LEU A 38 -18.60 -3.11 42.24
CA LEU A 38 -19.32 -3.84 43.30
C LEU A 38 -20.37 -4.82 42.70
N LYS A 39 -20.19 -6.10 43.08
CA LYS A 39 -21.15 -7.20 42.98
C LYS A 39 -22.21 -7.08 44.09
N THR A 40 -23.39 -7.68 43.91
CA THR A 40 -24.09 -8.39 44.99
C THR A 40 -24.94 -9.54 44.43
N ASP A 41 -24.75 -10.72 45.03
CA ASP A 41 -25.52 -11.96 44.91
C ASP A 41 -26.71 -11.97 45.90
N ALA A 42 -27.77 -12.75 45.61
CA ALA A 42 -28.50 -13.55 46.62
C ALA A 42 -29.54 -14.52 45.98
N ALA A 43 -29.50 -15.78 46.41
CA ALA A 43 -30.49 -16.86 46.25
C ALA A 43 -31.75 -16.61 47.14
N GLU A 44 -32.91 -17.28 47.04
CA GLU A 44 -33.21 -18.72 47.15
C GLU A 44 -34.73 -18.99 46.86
N SER A 45 -35.09 -20.27 46.73
CA SER A 45 -36.33 -21.00 46.34
C SER A 45 -37.62 -20.81 47.20
N VAL A 46 -38.87 -21.24 46.85
CA VAL A 46 -39.47 -22.61 46.80
C VAL A 46 -41.00 -22.57 46.44
N GLU A 47 -41.53 -23.58 45.68
CA GLU A 47 -42.92 -24.19 45.58
C GLU A 47 -44.18 -23.37 45.17
N GLN A 48 -45.30 -23.87 44.57
CA GLN A 48 -45.80 -25.14 43.97
C GLN A 48 -47.21 -24.87 43.29
N THR A 49 -47.68 -25.78 42.42
CA THR A 49 -49.08 -26.03 41.93
C THR A 49 -49.72 -25.04 40.94
N ASP A 50 -50.67 -25.36 40.06
CA ASP A 50 -51.08 -26.52 39.25
C ASP A 50 -52.11 -25.97 38.21
N GLN A 51 -52.08 -26.51 37.00
CA GLN A 51 -53.02 -26.43 35.85
C GLN A 51 -54.14 -25.36 35.76
N ALA A 52 -54.13 -24.61 34.65
CA ALA A 52 -55.13 -24.61 33.56
C ALA A 52 -55.15 -23.26 32.81
N ASP A 53 -54.91 -23.25 31.49
CA ASP A 53 -55.85 -22.73 30.49
C ASP A 53 -55.21 -22.77 29.08
N SER A 54 -55.78 -23.63 28.24
CA SER A 54 -55.30 -24.06 26.93
C SER A 54 -55.64 -23.08 25.79
N GLY A 55 -55.57 -21.77 26.03
CA GLY A 55 -55.85 -20.73 25.03
C GLY A 55 -54.61 -20.16 24.34
N ALA A 56 -53.44 -20.21 24.97
CA ALA A 56 -52.26 -19.45 24.55
C ALA A 56 -51.37 -20.14 23.50
N GLN A 57 -51.62 -21.42 23.18
CA GLN A 57 -50.73 -22.21 22.31
C GLN A 57 -51.06 -22.08 20.82
N ALA A 58 -52.27 -21.66 20.45
CA ALA A 58 -52.64 -21.46 19.05
C ALA A 58 -52.09 -20.13 18.49
N GLU A 59 -52.09 -19.05 19.29
CA GLU A 59 -51.57 -17.73 18.87
C GLU A 59 -50.04 -17.68 18.81
N GLN A 60 -49.34 -18.51 19.62
CA GLN A 60 -47.88 -18.58 19.61
C GLN A 60 -47.33 -19.40 18.42
N ALA A 61 -48.10 -20.37 17.91
CA ALA A 61 -47.71 -21.16 16.73
C ALA A 61 -47.81 -20.34 15.44
N GLU A 62 -48.86 -19.53 15.26
CA GLU A 62 -48.98 -18.62 14.11
C GLU A 62 -47.94 -17.49 14.13
N GLN A 63 -47.53 -17.01 15.30
CA GLN A 63 -46.46 -16.00 15.43
C GLN A 63 -45.06 -16.57 15.18
N ALA A 64 -44.80 -17.83 15.55
CA ALA A 64 -43.53 -18.51 15.27
C ALA A 64 -43.37 -18.82 13.77
N GLU A 65 -44.45 -19.23 13.09
CA GLU A 65 -44.42 -19.54 11.65
C GLU A 65 -44.32 -18.26 10.78
N GLN A 66 -44.86 -17.13 11.26
CA GLN A 66 -44.68 -15.81 10.64
C GLN A 66 -43.28 -15.22 10.89
N ALA A 67 -42.66 -15.48 12.05
CA ALA A 67 -41.28 -15.08 12.34
C ALA A 67 -40.25 -15.88 11.52
N GLU A 68 -40.48 -17.19 11.34
CA GLU A 68 -39.60 -18.06 10.53
C GLU A 68 -39.69 -17.74 9.03
N GLN A 69 -40.88 -17.35 8.53
CA GLN A 69 -41.03 -16.81 7.17
C GLN A 69 -40.49 -15.39 6.99
N ALA A 70 -40.40 -14.59 8.06
CA ALA A 70 -39.78 -13.26 8.01
C ALA A 70 -38.24 -13.36 8.03
N GLU A 71 -37.66 -14.24 8.84
CA GLU A 71 -36.20 -14.48 8.88
C GLU A 71 -35.67 -15.13 7.59
N ALA A 72 -36.46 -16.00 6.93
CA ALA A 72 -36.12 -16.57 5.64
C ALA A 72 -36.19 -15.56 4.47
N ARG A 73 -37.00 -14.50 4.59
CA ARG A 73 -37.09 -13.41 3.60
C ARG A 73 -36.01 -12.34 3.82
N ASP A 74 -35.71 -12.02 5.08
CA ASP A 74 -34.71 -11.01 5.44
C ASP A 74 -33.27 -11.49 5.17
N GLY A 75 -33.03 -12.81 5.27
CA GLY A 75 -31.76 -13.44 4.87
C GLY A 75 -31.53 -13.49 3.35
N ASP A 76 -32.58 -13.63 2.55
CA ASP A 76 -32.52 -13.63 1.08
C ASP A 76 -32.32 -12.21 0.53
N GLU A 77 -33.00 -11.22 1.12
CA GLU A 77 -32.85 -9.80 0.77
C GLU A 77 -31.45 -9.25 1.10
N ASN A 78 -30.86 -9.59 2.25
CA ASN A 78 -29.50 -9.16 2.60
C ASN A 78 -28.41 -9.79 1.71
N VAL A 79 -28.61 -11.05 1.30
CA VAL A 79 -27.67 -11.75 0.41
C VAL A 79 -27.79 -11.22 -1.02
N ALA A 80 -29.02 -10.94 -1.49
CA ALA A 80 -29.27 -10.30 -2.77
C ALA A 80 -28.68 -8.89 -2.83
N GLU A 81 -28.92 -8.05 -1.81
CA GLU A 81 -28.43 -6.66 -1.76
C GLU A 81 -26.89 -6.59 -1.67
N ASN A 82 -26.26 -7.52 -0.96
CA ASN A 82 -24.79 -7.62 -0.92
C ASN A 82 -24.21 -8.16 -2.24
N GLY A 83 -24.93 -9.05 -2.93
CA GLY A 83 -24.60 -9.51 -4.27
C GLY A 83 -24.62 -8.38 -5.29
N GLU A 84 -25.68 -7.56 -5.28
CA GLU A 84 -25.84 -6.39 -6.16
C GLU A 84 -24.82 -5.29 -5.90
N ARG A 85 -24.47 -5.03 -4.63
CA ARG A 85 -23.42 -4.05 -4.30
C ARG A 85 -22.04 -4.51 -4.80
N ARG A 86 -21.75 -5.81 -4.72
CA ARG A 86 -20.49 -6.38 -5.23
C ARG A 86 -20.45 -6.37 -6.75
N SER A 87 -21.55 -6.72 -7.43
CA SER A 87 -21.61 -6.68 -8.89
C SER A 87 -21.49 -5.25 -9.43
N ASN A 88 -22.13 -4.28 -8.77
CA ASN A 88 -22.00 -2.87 -9.14
C ASN A 88 -20.57 -2.36 -8.91
N LYS A 89 -19.94 -2.72 -7.79
CA LYS A 89 -18.53 -2.38 -7.54
C LYS A 89 -17.60 -2.99 -8.58
N GLN A 90 -17.85 -4.24 -8.97
CA GLN A 90 -17.07 -4.93 -9.98
C GLN A 90 -17.18 -4.24 -11.35
N ALA A 91 -18.41 -3.94 -11.78
CA ALA A 91 -18.66 -3.23 -13.04
C ALA A 91 -17.96 -1.86 -13.09
N VAL A 92 -17.91 -1.15 -11.97
CA VAL A 92 -17.16 0.11 -11.88
C VAL A 92 -15.65 -0.10 -12.07
N LEU A 93 -15.07 -1.16 -11.50
CA LEU A 93 -13.64 -1.44 -11.66
C LEU A 93 -13.30 -1.90 -13.07
N ASP A 94 -14.20 -2.67 -13.70
CA ASP A 94 -14.06 -3.10 -15.09
C ASP A 94 -14.11 -1.87 -16.02
N GLU A 95 -15.08 -0.97 -15.83
CA GLU A 95 -15.18 0.32 -16.54
C GLU A 95 -13.91 1.19 -16.37
N GLU A 96 -13.35 1.28 -15.15
CA GLU A 96 -12.09 2.00 -14.92
C GLU A 96 -10.91 1.36 -15.68
N GLY A 97 -10.88 0.03 -15.78
CA GLY A 97 -9.86 -0.71 -16.52
C GLY A 97 -9.96 -0.48 -18.02
N ASP A 98 -11.17 -0.54 -18.58
CA ASP A 98 -11.43 -0.34 -20.02
C ASP A 98 -11.02 1.07 -20.47
N ILE A 99 -11.44 2.11 -19.74
CA ILE A 99 -11.08 3.51 -20.06
C ILE A 99 -9.56 3.72 -20.05
N ALA A 100 -8.87 3.10 -19.09
CA ALA A 100 -7.42 3.19 -19.02
C ALA A 100 -6.72 2.41 -20.13
N ALA A 101 -7.26 1.24 -20.51
CA ALA A 101 -6.76 0.46 -21.63
C ALA A 101 -6.92 1.23 -22.95
N ASP A 102 -8.09 1.82 -23.20
CA ASP A 102 -8.35 2.65 -24.39
C ASP A 102 -7.34 3.81 -24.49
N TYR A 103 -7.12 4.51 -23.38
CA TYR A 103 -6.13 5.61 -23.33
C TYR A 103 -4.71 5.13 -23.63
N LEU A 104 -4.32 3.97 -23.10
CA LEU A 104 -3.00 3.41 -23.31
C LEU A 104 -2.82 2.87 -24.73
N GLU A 105 -3.84 2.22 -25.29
CA GLU A 105 -3.85 1.73 -26.68
C GLU A 105 -3.64 2.91 -27.65
N GLU A 106 -4.41 3.98 -27.51
CA GLU A 106 -4.25 5.19 -28.34
C GLU A 106 -2.85 5.81 -28.17
N LEU A 107 -2.32 5.83 -26.95
CA LEU A 107 -0.98 6.34 -26.69
C LEU A 107 0.11 5.49 -27.37
N LEU A 108 0.01 4.16 -27.28
CA LEU A 108 0.96 3.22 -27.88
C LEU A 108 0.95 3.34 -29.42
N ASP A 109 -0.24 3.46 -30.01
CA ASP A 109 -0.42 3.68 -31.45
C ASP A 109 0.23 4.99 -31.91
N ILE A 110 0.00 6.10 -31.19
CA ILE A 110 0.61 7.40 -31.52
C ILE A 110 2.13 7.36 -31.38
N ALA A 111 2.63 6.63 -30.38
CA ALA A 111 4.05 6.52 -30.09
C ALA A 111 4.79 5.48 -30.96
N ASP A 112 4.08 4.71 -31.78
CA ASP A 112 4.62 3.59 -32.58
C ASP A 112 5.34 2.57 -31.68
N LEU A 113 4.69 2.16 -30.60
CA LEU A 113 5.20 1.23 -29.60
C LEU A 113 4.35 -0.04 -29.55
N ASP A 114 5.00 -1.19 -29.69
CA ASP A 114 4.33 -2.49 -29.53
C ASP A 114 4.06 -2.81 -28.06
N GLY A 115 2.86 -3.30 -27.76
CA GLY A 115 2.53 -3.87 -26.45
C GLY A 115 1.13 -4.47 -26.40
N ASP A 116 1.00 -5.62 -25.74
CA ASP A 116 -0.30 -6.24 -25.47
C ASP A 116 -0.83 -5.74 -24.12
N ILE A 117 -2.07 -5.25 -24.11
CA ILE A 117 -2.71 -4.72 -22.90
C ILE A 117 -3.69 -5.75 -22.35
N ASP A 118 -3.51 -6.09 -21.08
CA ASP A 118 -4.42 -6.93 -20.31
C ASP A 118 -5.04 -6.13 -19.16
N THR A 119 -6.36 -6.22 -19.01
CA THR A 119 -7.10 -5.64 -17.88
C THR A 119 -7.62 -6.74 -16.96
N PHE A 120 -7.53 -6.50 -15.67
CA PHE A 120 -8.12 -7.38 -14.66
C PHE A 120 -8.40 -6.61 -13.38
N THR A 121 -9.12 -7.24 -12.46
CA THR A 121 -9.48 -6.63 -11.17
C THR A 121 -8.99 -7.49 -10.03
N GLU A 122 -8.29 -6.88 -9.09
CA GLU A 122 -7.71 -7.58 -7.94
C GLU A 122 -7.68 -6.65 -6.72
N GLY A 123 -7.97 -7.21 -5.54
CA GLY A 123 -7.88 -6.46 -4.28
C GLY A 123 -8.75 -5.20 -4.23
N GLY A 124 -9.86 -5.16 -4.98
CA GLY A 124 -10.75 -4.02 -5.08
C GLY A 124 -10.17 -2.82 -5.84
N ARG A 125 -9.26 -3.07 -6.79
CA ARG A 125 -8.67 -2.09 -7.70
C ARG A 125 -8.70 -2.64 -9.13
N ALA A 126 -8.78 -1.74 -10.10
CA ALA A 126 -8.51 -2.06 -11.50
C ALA A 126 -7.00 -2.18 -11.71
N HIS A 127 -6.59 -3.16 -12.50
CA HIS A 127 -5.21 -3.41 -12.88
C HIS A 127 -5.12 -3.41 -14.41
N VAL A 128 -4.10 -2.75 -14.91
CA VAL A 128 -3.72 -2.77 -16.33
C VAL A 128 -2.29 -3.24 -16.42
N SER A 129 -2.03 -4.22 -17.28
CA SER A 129 -0.72 -4.78 -17.52
C SER A 129 -0.38 -4.62 -18.99
N ILE A 130 0.81 -4.09 -19.29
CA ILE A 130 1.32 -4.01 -20.66
C ILE A 130 2.47 -5.01 -20.81
N VAL A 131 2.31 -5.97 -21.70
CA VAL A 131 3.37 -6.91 -22.09
C VAL A 131 4.06 -6.34 -23.32
N THR A 132 5.33 -5.99 -23.19
CA THR A 132 6.15 -5.46 -24.29
C THR A 132 7.58 -5.96 -24.15
N GLU A 133 8.32 -6.01 -25.26
CA GLU A 133 9.75 -6.37 -25.27
C GLU A 133 10.65 -5.17 -24.90
N GLY A 134 10.13 -3.94 -24.98
CA GLY A 134 10.88 -2.70 -24.77
C GLY A 134 10.86 -2.19 -23.32
N ASN A 135 11.93 -1.49 -22.91
CA ASN A 135 12.00 -0.81 -21.61
C ASN A 135 11.54 0.66 -21.66
N VAL A 136 11.07 1.14 -22.82
CA VAL A 136 10.74 2.56 -23.03
C VAL A 136 9.59 3.01 -22.12
N LEU A 137 8.54 2.17 -22.01
CA LEU A 137 7.37 2.42 -21.17
C LEU A 137 7.67 2.34 -19.67
N VAL A 138 8.78 1.72 -19.28
CA VAL A 138 9.27 1.70 -17.90
C VAL A 138 10.05 2.98 -17.60
N GLY A 139 10.94 3.37 -18.51
CA GLY A 139 11.86 4.49 -18.31
C GLY A 139 12.97 4.16 -17.31
N LYS A 140 13.74 5.19 -16.92
CA LYS A 140 14.81 5.02 -15.93
C LYS A 140 14.20 4.85 -14.54
N ASP A 141 14.59 3.79 -13.84
CA ASP A 141 14.12 3.48 -12.47
C ASP A 141 12.57 3.45 -12.31
N GLY A 142 11.82 3.24 -13.41
CA GLY A 142 10.36 3.20 -13.40
C GLY A 142 9.66 4.56 -13.54
N GLU A 143 10.39 5.65 -13.82
CA GLU A 143 9.83 7.02 -13.85
C GLU A 143 8.72 7.20 -14.91
N VAL A 144 8.85 6.56 -16.08
CA VAL A 144 7.86 6.65 -17.16
C VAL A 144 6.64 5.83 -16.80
N LEU A 145 6.83 4.63 -16.22
CA LEU A 145 5.72 3.80 -15.74
C LEU A 145 4.87 4.54 -14.70
N ASP A 146 5.51 5.19 -13.74
CA ASP A 146 4.78 5.95 -12.72
C ASP A 146 4.06 7.17 -13.32
N ALA A 147 4.67 7.87 -14.29
CA ALA A 147 4.01 8.96 -15.01
C ALA A 147 2.80 8.49 -15.83
N LEU A 148 2.94 7.38 -16.57
CA LEU A 148 1.86 6.76 -17.33
C LEU A 148 0.70 6.36 -16.44
N GLN A 149 0.98 5.78 -15.27
CA GLN A 149 -0.06 5.43 -14.31
C GLN A 149 -0.87 6.65 -13.86
N GLU A 150 -0.21 7.77 -13.56
CA GLU A 150 -0.90 8.99 -13.17
C GLU A 150 -1.73 9.59 -14.32
N LEU A 151 -1.22 9.54 -15.56
CA LEU A 151 -1.99 9.95 -16.73
C LEU A 151 -3.23 9.08 -16.93
N CYS A 152 -3.12 7.76 -16.76
CA CYS A 152 -4.27 6.85 -16.83
C CYS A 152 -5.31 7.19 -15.76
N ARG A 153 -4.87 7.43 -14.51
CA ARG A 153 -5.77 7.84 -13.42
C ARG A 153 -6.48 9.15 -13.72
N LEU A 154 -5.82 10.09 -14.36
CA LEU A 154 -6.41 11.36 -14.79
C LEU A 154 -7.41 11.16 -15.94
N SER A 155 -7.10 10.29 -16.91
CA SER A 155 -8.02 9.92 -17.98
C SER A 155 -9.32 9.33 -17.40
N VAL A 156 -9.20 8.31 -16.54
CA VAL A 156 -10.34 7.68 -15.87
C VAL A 156 -11.13 8.68 -15.02
N MET A 157 -10.44 9.59 -14.31
CA MET A 157 -11.11 10.63 -13.52
C MET A 157 -11.88 11.63 -14.40
N THR A 158 -11.37 11.92 -15.59
CA THR A 158 -12.02 12.85 -16.54
C THR A 158 -13.30 12.25 -17.10
N GLU A 159 -13.29 10.97 -17.46
CA GLU A 159 -14.44 10.27 -18.03
C GLU A 159 -15.49 9.89 -16.97
N THR A 160 -15.06 9.35 -15.82
CA THR A 160 -15.99 8.84 -14.80
C THR A 160 -16.35 9.86 -13.72
N GLY A 161 -15.60 10.96 -13.61
CA GLY A 161 -15.72 11.94 -12.52
C GLY A 161 -15.23 11.43 -11.15
N ARG A 162 -14.71 10.21 -11.06
CA ARG A 162 -14.29 9.55 -9.82
C ARG A 162 -12.78 9.39 -9.77
N ARG A 163 -12.21 9.45 -8.56
CA ARG A 163 -10.78 9.16 -8.37
C ARG A 163 -10.56 7.65 -8.45
N SER A 164 -9.89 7.22 -9.51
CA SER A 164 -9.51 5.82 -9.66
C SER A 164 -8.31 5.46 -8.76
N ARG A 165 -8.29 4.21 -8.31
CA ARG A 165 -7.15 3.59 -7.61
C ARG A 165 -6.39 2.60 -8.50
N LEU A 166 -6.54 2.76 -9.81
CA LEU A 166 -5.96 1.89 -10.83
C LEU A 166 -4.45 1.74 -10.65
N MET A 167 -3.95 0.54 -10.93
CA MET A 167 -2.55 0.17 -10.89
C MET A 167 -2.09 -0.22 -12.29
N LEU A 168 -0.94 0.32 -12.71
CA LEU A 168 -0.29 -0.03 -13.97
C LEU A 168 0.99 -0.81 -13.68
N ASP A 169 1.18 -1.89 -14.43
CA ASP A 169 2.45 -2.61 -14.52
C ASP A 169 2.84 -2.80 -15.99
N VAL A 170 4.15 -2.83 -16.23
CA VAL A 170 4.73 -3.01 -17.57
C VAL A 170 5.78 -4.10 -17.47
N ALA A 171 5.62 -5.17 -18.25
CA ALA A 171 6.56 -6.28 -18.36
C ALA A 171 7.03 -6.88 -17.01
N GLY A 172 6.19 -6.88 -15.97
CA GLY A 172 6.55 -7.39 -14.65
C GLY A 172 7.59 -6.54 -13.92
N HIS A 173 7.75 -5.26 -14.30
CA HIS A 173 8.80 -4.39 -13.79
C HIS A 173 8.78 -4.28 -12.26
N ARG A 174 7.59 -4.09 -11.67
CA ARG A 174 7.48 -3.88 -10.21
C ARG A 174 8.01 -5.08 -9.41
N ASP A 175 7.72 -6.29 -9.86
CA ASP A 175 8.21 -7.52 -9.22
C ASP A 175 9.70 -7.74 -9.44
N LYS A 176 10.18 -7.50 -10.67
CA LYS A 176 11.61 -7.58 -10.98
C LYS A 176 12.41 -6.59 -10.13
N ARG A 177 11.96 -5.34 -10.04
CA ARG A 177 12.60 -4.29 -9.25
C ARG A 177 12.61 -4.62 -7.77
N ARG A 178 11.51 -5.16 -7.22
CA ARG A 178 11.47 -5.62 -5.83
C ARG A 178 12.52 -6.71 -5.56
N ARG A 179 12.68 -7.68 -6.46
CA ARG A 179 13.69 -8.74 -6.32
C ARG A 179 15.11 -8.17 -6.36
N GLU A 180 15.41 -7.29 -7.32
CA GLU A 180 16.71 -6.63 -7.43
C GLU A 180 17.08 -5.87 -6.15
N LEU A 181 16.15 -5.06 -5.62
CA LEU A 181 16.37 -4.30 -4.38
C LEU A 181 16.55 -5.20 -3.16
N THR A 182 15.85 -6.34 -3.14
CA THR A 182 15.99 -7.32 -2.06
C THR A 182 17.38 -7.95 -2.06
N GLU A 183 17.91 -8.30 -3.24
CA GLU A 183 19.27 -8.84 -3.34
C GLU A 183 20.33 -7.79 -2.98
N LEU A 184 20.20 -6.55 -3.47
CA LEU A 184 21.08 -5.45 -3.08
C LEU A 184 21.07 -5.18 -1.57
N ALA A 185 19.90 -5.29 -0.94
CA ALA A 185 19.78 -5.15 0.50
C ALA A 185 20.49 -6.29 1.24
N LYS A 186 20.37 -7.54 0.78
CA LYS A 186 21.07 -8.69 1.37
C LYS A 186 22.59 -8.56 1.26
N GLU A 187 23.10 -8.14 0.11
CA GLU A 187 24.53 -7.88 -0.09
C GLU A 187 25.04 -6.82 0.89
N ALA A 188 24.32 -5.71 1.03
CA ALA A 188 24.66 -4.66 1.99
C ALA A 188 24.62 -5.16 3.45
N ILE A 189 23.67 -6.03 3.80
CA ILE A 189 23.57 -6.65 5.13
C ILE A 189 24.78 -7.54 5.41
N GLU A 190 25.21 -8.35 4.44
CA GLU A 190 26.40 -9.21 4.57
C GLU A 190 27.69 -8.38 4.69
N GLU A 191 27.80 -7.31 3.92
CA GLU A 191 28.93 -6.38 4.00
C GLU A 191 29.02 -5.69 5.37
N VAL A 192 27.90 -5.21 5.92
CA VAL A 192 27.84 -4.61 7.27
C VAL A 192 28.20 -5.64 8.34
N ARG A 193 27.70 -6.88 8.22
CA ARG A 193 28.00 -7.96 9.18
C ARG A 193 29.46 -8.41 9.16
N SER A 194 30.11 -8.37 7.99
CA SER A 194 31.50 -8.80 7.82
C SER A 194 32.51 -7.69 8.15
N SER A 195 32.24 -6.45 7.73
CA SER A 195 33.11 -5.29 7.97
C SER A 195 32.93 -4.70 9.37
N GLY A 196 31.72 -4.77 9.92
CA GLY A 196 31.33 -4.03 11.12
C GLY A 196 31.20 -2.52 10.90
N GLU A 197 31.23 -2.06 9.64
CA GLU A 197 31.09 -0.65 9.27
C GLU A 197 29.73 -0.38 8.62
N GLN A 198 29.29 0.88 8.65
CA GLN A 198 28.04 1.29 7.99
C GLN A 198 28.19 1.29 6.46
N VAL A 199 27.22 0.73 5.75
CA VAL A 199 27.19 0.70 4.28
C VAL A 199 26.15 1.69 3.77
N ARG A 200 26.56 2.54 2.81
CA ARG A 200 25.69 3.52 2.15
C ARG A 200 25.28 2.98 0.79
N MET A 201 23.98 2.80 0.58
CA MET A 201 23.45 2.34 -0.70
C MET A 201 23.30 3.49 -1.72
N THR A 202 23.00 3.13 -2.96
CA THR A 202 22.66 4.09 -4.03
C THR A 202 21.40 4.88 -3.67
N PRO A 203 21.31 6.18 -4.03
CA PRO A 203 20.07 6.93 -3.94
C PRO A 203 18.94 6.23 -4.69
N MET A 204 17.77 6.20 -4.09
CA MET A 204 16.60 5.46 -4.60
C MET A 204 15.32 6.15 -4.11
N ASN A 205 14.21 5.94 -4.80
CA ASN A 205 12.96 6.64 -4.52
C ASN A 205 12.35 6.21 -3.16
N PRO A 206 11.36 6.94 -2.60
CA PRO A 206 10.77 6.61 -1.31
C PRO A 206 10.22 5.18 -1.18
N PHE A 207 9.65 4.63 -2.25
CA PHE A 207 9.10 3.27 -2.29
C PHE A 207 10.20 2.22 -2.23
N GLU A 208 11.27 2.42 -3.00
CA GLU A 208 12.43 1.54 -3.03
C GLU A 208 13.15 1.53 -1.67
N ARG A 209 13.33 2.70 -1.05
CA ARG A 209 13.89 2.81 0.30
C ARG A 209 13.09 1.98 1.30
N LYS A 210 11.75 2.01 1.20
CA LYS A 210 10.89 1.21 2.08
C LYS A 210 11.14 -0.29 1.92
N ILE A 211 11.24 -0.79 0.69
CA ILE A 211 11.54 -2.22 0.45
C ILE A 211 12.87 -2.61 1.11
N VAL A 212 13.91 -1.79 0.93
CA VAL A 212 15.22 -2.03 1.56
C VAL A 212 15.13 -1.98 3.09
N HIS A 213 14.44 -0.99 3.65
CA HIS A 213 14.23 -0.87 5.10
C HIS A 213 13.54 -2.11 5.67
N ASP A 214 12.49 -2.61 5.00
CA ASP A 214 11.76 -3.81 5.41
C ASP A 214 12.69 -5.04 5.41
N VAL A 215 13.49 -5.24 4.35
CA VAL A 215 14.46 -6.36 4.26
C VAL A 215 15.56 -6.27 5.32
N VAL A 216 16.06 -5.06 5.60
CA VAL A 216 17.09 -4.83 6.63
C VAL A 216 16.54 -5.08 8.04
N ALA A 217 15.31 -4.64 8.30
CA ALA A 217 14.62 -4.87 9.57
C ALA A 217 14.38 -6.37 9.82
N ASP A 218 13.97 -7.12 8.79
CA ASP A 218 13.81 -8.57 8.85
C ASP A 218 15.13 -9.29 9.17
N ALA A 219 16.27 -8.75 8.74
CA ALA A 219 17.59 -9.24 9.08
C ALA A 219 18.09 -8.81 10.49
N GLY A 220 17.28 -8.05 11.24
CA GLY A 220 17.57 -7.61 12.60
C GLY A 220 18.60 -6.48 12.73
N LEU A 221 18.91 -5.80 11.62
CA LEU A 221 19.76 -4.62 11.57
C LEU A 221 18.94 -3.33 11.59
N THR A 222 19.60 -2.19 11.83
CA THR A 222 18.98 -0.87 11.76
C THR A 222 19.35 -0.19 10.45
N SER A 223 18.41 0.54 9.87
CA SER A 223 18.68 1.37 8.69
C SER A 223 18.12 2.78 8.87
N GLU A 224 18.82 3.75 8.31
CA GLU A 224 18.43 5.17 8.33
C GLU A 224 18.44 5.72 6.90
N SER A 225 17.48 6.59 6.58
CA SER A 225 17.46 7.30 5.30
C SER A 225 18.22 8.62 5.43
N ASP A 226 19.39 8.72 4.80
CA ASP A 226 20.27 9.91 4.79
C ASP A 226 20.16 10.70 3.48
N GLY A 227 20.29 12.03 3.57
CA GLY A 227 20.24 12.96 2.45
C GLY A 227 18.86 13.53 2.11
N GLU A 228 18.84 14.45 1.14
CA GLU A 228 17.63 15.11 0.61
C GLU A 228 17.27 14.56 -0.78
N GLU A 229 15.98 14.57 -1.10
CA GLU A 229 15.49 14.15 -2.42
C GLU A 229 16.09 15.06 -3.51
N PRO A 230 16.63 14.52 -4.63
CA PRO A 230 16.58 13.12 -5.12
C PRO A 230 17.78 12.24 -4.70
N ASN A 231 18.74 12.78 -3.96
CA ASN A 231 19.96 12.05 -3.57
C ASN A 231 19.81 11.25 -2.27
N ARG A 232 18.57 11.09 -1.79
CA ARG A 232 18.27 10.42 -0.53
C ARG A 232 18.43 8.91 -0.67
N ARG A 233 19.13 8.31 0.28
CA ARG A 233 19.59 6.91 0.24
C ARG A 233 19.43 6.21 1.57
N VAL A 234 19.43 4.89 1.55
CA VAL A 234 19.43 4.06 2.77
C VAL A 234 20.86 3.81 3.23
N VAL A 235 21.09 3.96 4.53
CA VAL A 235 22.33 3.62 5.22
C VAL A 235 22.02 2.47 6.18
N VAL A 236 22.70 1.35 6.01
CA VAL A 236 22.57 0.18 6.90
C VAL A 236 23.63 0.30 7.99
N LEU A 237 23.19 0.20 9.24
CA LEU A 237 24.02 0.35 10.42
C LEU A 237 24.34 -1.02 11.05
N PRO A 238 25.59 -1.26 11.47
CA PRO A 238 25.93 -2.42 12.28
C PRO A 238 25.25 -2.32 13.66
N ARG A 239 24.97 -3.48 14.26
CA ARG A 239 24.34 -3.58 15.58
C ARG A 239 25.35 -3.61 16.70
#